data_AF-A0A1U9XFV2-F1
#
_entry.id   AF-A0A1U9XFV2-F1
#
_cell.length_a   1.000
_cell.length_b   1.000
_cell.length_c   1.000
_cell.angle_alpha   90.00
_cell.angle_beta   90.00
_cell.angle_gamma   90.00
#
_symmetry.space_group_name_H-M   'P 1'
#
loop_
_entity.id
_entity.type
_entity.pdbx_description
1 polymer ?
#
loop_
_entity_poly.entity_id
_entity_poly.type
_entity_poly.pdbx_seq_one_letter_code
_entity_poly.pdbx_strand_id
1 'polypeptide(L)'
;MWLTSQSPEDAINCAIFAALVQQTATKILLPNPDAKWEGYKEIGLTEKEFEKLKELTKESRTMLIKQSGSSVFAKMDLFGFDEFIPVLSGSETGLSIFDEIIAEKGDVAPDIWIPELLKRLNG
;
A
#
# COMPACT_ATOMS: atom_id res chain seq x y z
N MET A 1 -2.17 17.82 1.39
CA MET A 1 -1.88 17.03 2.60
C MET A 1 -2.16 15.58 2.27
N TRP A 2 -1.27 14.66 2.64
CA TRP A 2 -1.47 13.22 2.50
C TRP A 2 -1.60 12.60 3.88
N LEU A 3 -2.56 11.71 4.03
CA LEU A 3 -2.82 10.98 5.27
C LEU A 3 -2.84 9.51 4.91
N THR A 4 -2.00 8.72 5.56
CA THR A 4 -1.87 7.29 5.31
C THR A 4 -2.09 6.55 6.62
N SER A 5 -3.01 5.58 6.62
CA SER A 5 -3.26 4.70 7.76
C SER A 5 -3.32 3.26 7.28
N GLN A 6 -2.83 2.34 8.11
CA GLN A 6 -3.03 0.90 7.91
C GLN A 6 -4.34 0.40 8.51
N SER A 7 -4.98 1.21 9.36
CA SER A 7 -6.26 0.91 10.00
C SER A 7 -7.27 2.03 9.70
N PRO A 8 -8.18 1.81 8.73
CA PRO A 8 -9.26 2.74 8.46
C PRO A 8 -10.16 2.94 9.68
N GLU A 9 -10.41 1.88 10.46
CA GLU A 9 -11.24 1.95 11.67
C GLU A 9 -10.66 2.91 12.71
N ASP A 10 -9.33 2.96 12.89
CA ASP A 10 -8.69 3.90 13.82
C ASP A 10 -8.84 5.36 13.36
N ALA A 11 -8.78 5.59 12.04
CA ALA A 11 -9.02 6.92 11.48
C ALA A 11 -10.47 7.37 11.70
N ILE A 12 -11.42 6.43 11.63
CA ILE A 12 -12.85 6.67 11.84
C ILE A 12 -13.16 7.01 13.31
N ASN A 13 -12.58 6.25 14.25
CA ASN A 13 -12.80 6.47 15.68
C ASN A 13 -12.03 7.68 16.25
N CYS A 14 -11.27 8.40 15.43
CA CYS A 14 -10.46 9.51 15.87
C CYS A 14 -11.29 10.78 16.12
N ALA A 15 -10.93 11.55 17.17
CA ALA A 15 -11.60 12.81 17.52
C ALA A 15 -11.62 13.85 16.38
N ILE A 16 -10.69 13.77 15.44
CA ILE A 16 -10.60 14.67 14.28
C ILE A 16 -11.18 14.07 12.98
N PHE A 17 -11.87 12.92 13.05
CA PHE A 17 -12.36 12.20 11.87
C PHE A 17 -13.17 13.08 10.90
N ALA A 18 -14.11 13.88 11.41
CA ALA A 18 -14.92 14.77 10.57
C ALA A 18 -14.04 15.77 9.78
N ALA A 19 -13.00 16.31 10.42
CA ALA A 19 -12.06 17.20 9.76
C ALA A 19 -11.20 16.45 8.73
N LEU A 20 -10.76 15.23 9.03
CA LEU A 20 -10.01 14.38 8.09
C LEU A 20 -10.84 14.11 6.83
N VAL A 21 -12.12 13.73 6.98
CA VAL A 21 -13.02 13.46 5.85
C VAL A 21 -13.24 14.71 5.00
N GLN A 22 -13.43 15.88 5.63
CA GLN A 22 -13.61 17.15 4.92
C GLN A 22 -12.34 17.61 4.19
N GLN A 23 -11.16 17.42 4.80
CA GLN A 23 -9.88 17.83 4.22
C GLN A 23 -9.34 16.85 3.16
N THR A 24 -9.93 15.65 3.08
CA THR A 24 -9.55 14.61 2.11
C THR A 24 -10.61 14.42 1.04
N ALA A 25 -10.68 15.35 0.08
CA ALA A 25 -11.59 15.24 -1.06
C ALA A 25 -11.37 13.97 -1.89
N THR A 26 -10.11 13.54 -2.02
CA THR A 26 -9.71 12.31 -2.69
C THR A 26 -9.33 11.25 -1.66
N LYS A 27 -9.86 10.04 -1.84
CA LYS A 27 -9.60 8.87 -0.99
C LYS A 27 -9.08 7.73 -1.87
N ILE A 28 -7.99 7.10 -1.43
CA ILE A 28 -7.43 5.90 -2.07
C ILE A 28 -7.58 4.77 -1.06
N LEU A 29 -8.41 3.79 -1.39
CA LEU A 29 -8.77 2.70 -0.50
C LEU A 29 -8.23 1.40 -1.06
N LEU A 30 -7.37 0.75 -0.29
CA LEU A 30 -6.83 -0.57 -0.60
C LEU A 30 -7.79 -1.67 -0.14
N PRO A 31 -7.66 -2.90 -0.69
CA PRO A 31 -8.47 -4.04 -0.29
C PRO A 31 -8.34 -4.31 1.21
N ASN A 32 -9.47 -4.49 1.87
CA ASN A 32 -9.54 -4.84 3.28
C ASN A 32 -10.64 -5.90 3.48
N PRO A 33 -10.28 -7.19 3.49
CA PRO A 33 -11.24 -8.29 3.69
C PRO A 33 -12.00 -8.18 5.02
N ASP A 34 -11.37 -7.59 6.03
CA ASP A 34 -11.93 -7.39 7.37
C ASP A 34 -12.79 -6.12 7.49
N ALA A 35 -13.02 -5.41 6.37
CA ALA A 35 -13.76 -4.16 6.37
C ALA A 35 -15.22 -4.34 6.81
N LYS A 36 -15.65 -3.43 7.69
CA LYS A 36 -17.02 -3.28 8.17
C LYS A 36 -17.70 -2.11 7.47
N TRP A 37 -18.93 -2.33 7.02
CA TRP A 37 -19.68 -1.34 6.24
C TRP A 37 -19.88 -0.02 6.99
N GLU A 38 -20.10 -0.10 8.31
CA GLU A 38 -20.38 1.03 9.18
C GLU A 38 -19.32 2.11 9.11
N GLY A 39 -18.05 1.74 9.00
CA GLY A 39 -16.95 2.69 8.87
C GLY A 39 -16.81 3.26 7.46
N TYR A 40 -17.05 2.41 6.45
CA TYR A 40 -16.83 2.76 5.05
C TYR A 40 -17.93 3.69 4.51
N LYS A 41 -19.18 3.57 5.01
CA LYS A 41 -20.24 4.55 4.69
C LYS A 41 -19.91 5.95 5.22
N GLU A 42 -19.24 6.06 6.37
CA GLU A 42 -18.92 7.35 7.00
C GLU A 42 -17.85 8.14 6.23
N ILE A 43 -16.99 7.44 5.48
CA ILE A 43 -16.04 8.05 4.55
C ILE A 43 -16.62 8.27 3.15
N GLY A 44 -17.92 8.01 2.97
CA GLY A 44 -18.69 8.37 1.78
C GLY A 44 -18.79 7.27 0.71
N LEU A 45 -18.47 6.02 1.02
CA LEU A 45 -18.64 4.94 0.05
C LEU A 45 -20.11 4.58 -0.15
N THR A 46 -20.44 4.15 -1.36
CA THR A 46 -21.68 3.47 -1.68
C THR A 46 -21.53 1.97 -1.37
N GLU A 47 -22.67 1.30 -1.18
CA GLU A 47 -22.70 -0.14 -0.91
C GLU A 47 -22.01 -0.94 -2.03
N LYS A 48 -22.27 -0.60 -3.30
CA LYS A 48 -21.63 -1.23 -4.46
C LYS A 48 -20.10 -1.03 -4.51
N GLU A 49 -19.63 0.16 -4.15
CA GLU A 49 -18.19 0.44 -4.05
C GLU A 49 -17.55 -0.42 -2.96
N PHE A 50 -18.20 -0.53 -1.81
CA PHE A 50 -17.74 -1.30 -0.67
C PHE A 50 -17.70 -2.80 -0.95
N GLU A 51 -18.78 -3.38 -1.49
CA GLU A 51 -18.86 -4.79 -1.85
C GLU A 51 -17.72 -5.18 -2.78
N LYS A 52 -17.54 -4.42 -3.87
CA LYS A 52 -16.47 -4.68 -4.84
C LYS A 52 -15.07 -4.48 -4.25
N LEU A 53 -14.88 -3.51 -3.36
CA LEU A 53 -13.60 -3.32 -2.67
C LEU A 53 -13.29 -4.50 -1.74
N LYS A 54 -14.30 -5.07 -1.07
CA LYS A 54 -14.16 -6.19 -0.13
C LYS A 54 -13.91 -7.53 -0.83
N GLU A 55 -14.38 -7.69 -2.06
CA GLU A 55 -14.10 -8.86 -2.91
C GLU A 55 -12.63 -8.94 -3.38
N LEU A 56 -11.90 -7.83 -3.36
CA LEU A 56 -10.50 -7.80 -3.80
C LEU A 56 -9.59 -8.46 -2.76
N THR A 57 -8.58 -9.20 -3.26
CA THR A 57 -7.49 -9.71 -2.41
C THR A 57 -6.45 -8.62 -2.17
N LYS A 58 -5.66 -8.72 -1.10
CA LYS A 58 -4.59 -7.76 -0.78
C LYS A 58 -3.51 -7.75 -1.88
N GLU A 59 -3.34 -8.87 -2.58
CA GLU A 59 -2.38 -9.07 -3.67
C GLU A 59 -2.91 -8.57 -5.02
N SER A 60 -4.18 -8.16 -5.12
CA SER A 60 -4.81 -7.72 -6.37
C SER A 60 -4.16 -6.46 -6.98
N ARG A 61 -3.38 -5.72 -6.17
CA ARG A 61 -2.79 -4.41 -6.51
C ARG A 61 -3.84 -3.40 -6.99
N THR A 62 -5.09 -3.63 -6.66
CA THR A 62 -6.23 -2.83 -7.13
C THR A 62 -6.74 -1.98 -5.98
N MET A 63 -7.05 -0.72 -6.24
CA MET A 63 -7.51 0.24 -5.25
C MET A 63 -8.73 1.00 -5.77
N LEU A 64 -9.62 1.37 -4.86
CA LEU A 64 -10.69 2.31 -5.15
C LEU A 64 -10.17 3.73 -4.97
N ILE A 65 -10.16 4.51 -6.04
CA ILE A 65 -9.90 5.95 -6.01
C ILE A 65 -11.25 6.65 -6.06
N LYS A 66 -11.59 7.38 -5.00
CA LYS A 66 -12.85 8.13 -4.89
C LYS A 66 -12.56 9.62 -4.75
N GLN A 67 -13.29 10.44 -5.50
CA GLN A 67 -13.27 11.89 -5.38
C GLN A 67 -14.70 12.42 -5.47
N SER A 68 -15.21 12.94 -4.35
CA SER A 68 -16.61 13.41 -4.25
C SER A 68 -17.60 12.34 -4.75
N GLY A 69 -18.43 12.65 -5.75
CA GLY A 69 -19.42 11.74 -6.34
C GLY A 69 -18.90 10.74 -7.37
N SER A 70 -17.61 10.76 -7.70
CA SER A 70 -17.01 9.88 -8.72
C SER A 70 -16.00 8.92 -8.10
N SER A 71 -15.93 7.71 -8.66
CA SER A 71 -14.94 6.71 -8.25
C SER A 71 -14.51 5.82 -9.40
N VAL A 72 -13.31 5.25 -9.27
CA VAL A 72 -12.72 4.33 -10.22
C VAL A 72 -11.90 3.28 -9.48
N PHE A 73 -11.93 2.05 -9.96
CA PHE A 73 -10.96 1.04 -9.55
C PHE A 73 -9.74 1.15 -10.45
N ALA A 74 -8.58 1.41 -9.85
CA ALA A 74 -7.30 1.47 -10.54
C ALA A 74 -6.45 0.26 -10.11
N LYS A 75 -5.81 -0.40 -11.09
CA LYS A 75 -4.83 -1.45 -10.83
C LYS A 75 -3.43 -0.86 -10.95
N MET A 76 -2.62 -1.02 -9.91
CA MET A 76 -1.20 -0.73 -9.96
C MET A 76 -0.52 -1.86 -10.73
N ASP A 77 -0.32 -1.63 -12.03
CA ASP A 77 0.46 -2.52 -12.87
C ASP A 77 1.95 -2.27 -12.62
N LEU A 78 2.65 -3.32 -12.23
CA LEU A 78 4.09 -3.30 -11.92
C LEU A 78 4.83 -4.26 -12.86
N PHE A 79 4.24 -4.59 -14.01
CA PHE A 79 4.92 -5.39 -15.03
C PHE A 79 6.27 -4.75 -15.40
N GLY A 80 7.33 -5.55 -15.35
CA GLY A 80 8.70 -5.11 -15.65
C GLY A 80 9.42 -4.38 -14.52
N PHE A 81 8.83 -4.32 -13.31
CA PHE A 81 9.48 -3.71 -12.13
C PHE A 81 10.12 -4.75 -11.20
N ASP A 82 10.28 -6.00 -11.63
CA ASP A 82 10.73 -7.11 -10.78
C ASP A 82 12.08 -6.86 -10.08
N GLU A 83 12.98 -6.09 -10.69
CA GLU A 83 14.27 -5.69 -10.11
C GLU A 83 14.17 -4.54 -9.09
N PHE A 84 13.08 -3.78 -9.09
CA PHE A 84 12.88 -2.63 -8.20
C PHE A 84 12.02 -2.98 -6.98
N ILE A 85 11.09 -3.94 -7.11
CA ILE A 85 10.19 -4.33 -6.02
C ILE A 85 10.95 -4.78 -4.76
N PRO A 86 12.01 -5.62 -4.84
CA PRO A 86 12.72 -6.03 -3.65
C PRO A 86 13.29 -4.87 -2.85
N VAL A 87 13.90 -3.90 -3.55
CA VAL A 87 14.49 -2.70 -2.95
C VAL A 87 13.43 -1.82 -2.28
N LEU A 88 12.25 -1.70 -2.89
CA LEU A 88 11.14 -0.90 -2.35
C LEU A 88 10.37 -1.60 -1.23
N SER A 89 10.36 -2.93 -1.20
CA SER A 89 9.55 -3.72 -0.26
C SER A 89 10.12 -3.79 1.14
N GLY A 90 11.45 -3.68 1.29
CA GLY A 90 12.14 -3.75 2.58
C GLY A 90 11.78 -4.99 3.40
N SER A 91 11.53 -6.13 2.75
CA SER A 91 11.13 -7.37 3.44
C SER A 91 12.22 -7.83 4.41
N GLU A 92 11.85 -8.55 5.48
CA GLU A 92 12.83 -9.09 6.44
C GLU A 92 13.90 -9.93 5.76
N THR A 93 13.50 -10.76 4.78
CA THR A 93 14.44 -11.54 3.97
C THR A 93 15.39 -10.64 3.16
N GLY A 94 14.86 -9.60 2.50
CA GLY A 94 15.68 -8.66 1.75
C GLY A 94 16.65 -7.89 2.64
N LEU A 95 16.22 -7.49 3.83
CA LEU A 95 17.06 -6.81 4.82
C LEU A 95 18.16 -7.73 5.36
N SER A 96 17.85 -8.99 5.67
CA SER A 96 18.87 -9.96 6.12
C SER A 96 19.96 -10.17 5.07
N ILE A 97 19.56 -10.31 3.80
CA ILE A 97 20.52 -10.47 2.70
C ILE A 97 21.33 -9.19 2.50
N PHE A 98 20.69 -8.03 2.61
CA PHE A 98 21.37 -6.74 2.55
C PHE A 98 22.44 -6.62 3.65
N ASP A 99 22.11 -6.98 4.90
CA ASP A 99 23.05 -6.95 6.03
C ASP A 99 24.25 -7.88 5.80
N GLU A 100 24.05 -9.07 5.22
CA GLU A 100 25.14 -9.97 4.81
C GLU A 100 26.05 -9.34 3.77
N ILE A 101 25.48 -8.70 2.73
CA ILE A 101 26.24 -8.04 1.67
C ILE A 101 27.08 -6.89 2.24
N ILE A 102 26.52 -6.09 3.14
CA ILE A 102 27.23 -5.00 3.80
C ILE A 102 28.31 -5.54 4.74
N ALA A 103 28.07 -6.63 5.45
CA ALA A 103 29.09 -7.26 6.29
C ALA A 103 30.27 -7.83 5.47
N GLU A 104 30.01 -8.37 4.29
CA GLU A 104 31.03 -8.93 3.39
C GLU A 104 31.81 -7.86 2.62
N LYS A 105 31.13 -6.81 2.13
CA LYS A 105 31.71 -5.84 1.19
C LYS A 105 32.01 -4.47 1.81
N GLY A 106 31.53 -4.22 3.03
CA GLY A 106 31.57 -2.91 3.69
C GLY A 106 30.45 -1.98 3.21
N ASP A 107 30.53 -0.71 3.61
CA ASP A 107 29.58 0.34 3.18
C ASP A 107 29.83 0.69 1.70
N VAL A 108 29.18 -0.07 0.82
CA VAL A 108 29.29 0.06 -0.63
C VAL A 108 28.11 0.83 -1.22
N ALA A 109 28.33 1.49 -2.35
CA ALA A 109 27.30 2.26 -3.01
C ALA A 109 26.19 1.36 -3.63
N PRO A 110 24.97 1.90 -3.89
CA PRO A 110 23.83 1.13 -4.41
C PRO A 110 24.06 0.39 -5.72
N ASP A 111 24.92 0.91 -6.59
CA ASP A 111 25.35 0.26 -7.83
C ASP A 111 26.12 -1.05 -7.58
N ILE A 112 26.60 -1.28 -6.36
CA ILE A 112 27.32 -2.49 -5.96
C ILE A 112 26.41 -3.48 -5.20
N TRP A 113 25.62 -3.01 -4.22
CA TRP A 113 24.82 -3.92 -3.40
C TRP A 113 23.47 -4.30 -4.02
N ILE A 114 22.84 -3.44 -4.84
CA ILE A 114 21.54 -3.76 -5.47
C ILE A 114 21.65 -4.99 -6.38
N PRO A 115 22.62 -5.07 -7.33
CA PRO A 115 22.73 -6.25 -8.20
C PRO A 115 23.00 -7.54 -7.43
N GLU A 116 23.78 -7.48 -6.34
CA GLU A 116 24.07 -8.62 -5.48
C GLU A 116 22.84 -9.07 -4.69
N LEU A 117 22.08 -8.12 -4.14
CA LEU A 117 20.82 -8.38 -3.44
C LEU A 117 19.82 -9.07 -4.36
N LEU A 118 19.63 -8.56 -5.57
CA LEU A 118 18.72 -9.15 -6.55
C LEU A 118 19.17 -10.55 -6.97
N LYS A 119 20.47 -10.76 -7.16
CA LYS A 119 21.02 -12.07 -7.48
C LYS A 119 20.76 -13.10 -6.37
N ARG A 120 20.93 -12.72 -5.10
CA ARG A 120 20.68 -13.60 -3.94
C ARG A 120 19.20 -13.86 -3.68
N LEU A 121 18.32 -12.91 -3.99
CA LEU A 121 16.87 -13.09 -3.88
C LEU A 121 16.26 -13.97 -4.98
N ASN A 122 16.88 -13.98 -6.16
CA ASN A 122 16.40 -14.72 -7.33
C ASN A 122 17.08 -16.10 -7.52
N GLY A 123 18.10 -16.42 -6.72
CA GLY A 123 18.84 -17.68 -6.75
C GLY A 123 18.30 -18.69 -5.75
#